data_AF-A0A1X9MB16-F1
#
_entry.id   AF-A0A1X9MB16-F1
#
_cell.length_a   1.000
_cell.length_b   1.000
_cell.length_c   1.000
_cell.angle_alpha   90.00
_cell.angle_beta   90.00
_cell.angle_gamma   90.00
#
_symmetry.space_group_name_H-M   'P 1'
#
loop_
_entity.id
_entity.type
_entity.pdbx_description
1 polymer ?
#
loop_
_entity_poly.entity_id
_entity_poly.type
_entity_poly.pdbx_seq_one_letter_code
_entity_poly.pdbx_strand_id
1 'polypeptide(L)' 'MKRRKVDLLVMAYGTPYQESDIVPYYTHIQHGKTPTDEMVKDLSERYQAIGGISPLAQITLEQASKLEQALNQQQEEI' A
#
# COMPACT_ATOMS: atom_id res chain seq x y z
N MET A 1 32.06 -0.21 17.46
CA MET A 1 31.30 1.03 17.17
C MET A 1 29.83 0.75 17.40
N LYS A 2 29.03 1.74 17.83
CA LYS A 2 27.60 1.55 18.08
C LYS A 2 26.86 1.71 16.75
N ARG A 3 26.03 0.72 16.38
CA ARG A 3 25.17 0.85 15.18
C ARG A 3 24.24 2.05 15.34
N ARG A 4 24.18 2.89 14.33
CA ARG A 4 23.38 4.11 14.14
C ARG A 4 22.15 3.71 13.35
N LYS A 5 21.03 4.28 13.77
CA LYS A 5 19.76 4.08 13.09
C LYS A 5 19.74 4.92 11.81
N VAL A 6 19.32 4.32 10.70
CA VAL A 6 19.02 4.99 9.44
C VAL A 6 17.53 4.83 9.19
N ASP A 7 16.85 5.92 8.85
CA ASP A 7 15.43 5.87 8.51
C ASP A 7 15.24 5.38 7.07
N LEU A 8 14.33 4.43 6.89
CA LEU A 8 14.00 3.83 5.60
C LEU A 8 12.56 4.19 5.23
N LEU A 9 12.41 5.03 4.19
CA LEU A 9 11.10 5.37 3.62
C LEU A 9 10.79 4.45 2.44
N VAL A 10 9.88 3.50 2.65
CA VAL A 10 9.36 2.62 1.57
C VAL A 10 8.06 3.20 1.05
N MET A 11 8.04 3.58 -0.22
CA MET A 11 6.85 4.14 -0.88
C MET A 11 6.29 3.17 -1.91
N ALA A 12 4.96 3.13 -1.99
CA ALA A 12 4.20 2.41 -3.01
C ALA A 12 2.97 3.26 -3.38
N TYR A 13 2.32 2.91 -4.49
CA TYR A 13 1.12 3.63 -4.94
C TYR A 13 -0.04 3.52 -3.92
N GLY A 14 -0.16 2.37 -3.27
CA GLY A 14 -1.23 2.07 -2.33
C GLY A 14 -2.41 1.34 -2.97
N THR A 15 -3.28 0.84 -2.11
CA THR A 15 -4.56 0.20 -2.45
C THR A 15 -5.52 0.45 -1.28
N PRO A 16 -6.85 0.45 -1.48
CA PRO A 16 -7.83 0.49 -0.39
C PRO A 16 -7.56 -0.63 0.62
N TYR A 17 -7.72 -0.35 1.92
CA TYR A 17 -7.61 -1.35 3.00
C TYR A 17 -8.94 -2.01 3.31
N GLN A 18 -10.04 -1.32 2.99
CA GLN A 18 -11.41 -1.75 3.14
C GLN A 18 -12.27 -1.16 2.01
N GLU A 19 -13.47 -1.72 1.81
CA GLU A 19 -14.36 -1.30 0.71
C GLU A 19 -14.78 0.17 0.84
N SER A 20 -14.99 0.68 2.06
CA SER A 20 -15.30 2.10 2.30
C SER A 20 -14.18 3.05 1.90
N ASP A 21 -12.95 2.55 1.68
CA ASP A 21 -11.83 3.37 1.23
C ASP A 21 -11.77 3.53 -0.31
N ILE A 22 -12.61 2.81 -1.07
CA ILE A 22 -12.59 2.84 -2.54
C ILE A 22 -12.85 4.26 -3.06
N VAL A 23 -13.91 4.93 -2.57
CA VAL A 23 -14.26 6.30 -2.99
C VAL A 23 -13.16 7.31 -2.67
N PRO A 24 -12.66 7.43 -1.42
CA PRO A 24 -11.59 8.38 -1.12
C PRO A 24 -10.29 8.07 -1.88
N TYR A 25 -9.93 6.79 -2.03
CA TYR A 25 -8.76 6.39 -2.82
C TYR A 25 -8.90 6.79 -4.28
N TYR A 26 -10.04 6.48 -4.90
CA TYR A 26 -10.27 6.78 -6.32
C TYR A 26 -10.38 8.28 -6.58
N THR A 27 -10.95 9.03 -5.64
CA THR A 27 -10.97 10.51 -5.67
C THR A 27 -9.55 11.07 -5.64
N HIS A 28 -8.67 10.51 -4.79
CA HIS A 28 -7.27 10.91 -4.72
C HIS A 28 -6.54 10.65 -6.06
N ILE A 29 -6.76 9.48 -6.67
CA ILE A 29 -6.22 9.15 -8.00
C ILE A 29 -6.69 10.14 -9.06
N GLN A 30 -7.96 10.55 -9.00
CA GLN A 30 -8.55 11.51 -9.93
C GLN A 30 -8.30 12.98 -9.55
N HIS A 31 -7.23 13.26 -8.81
CA HIS A 31 -6.82 14.62 -8.44
C HIS A 31 -7.92 15.43 -7.73
N GLY A 32 -8.70 14.76 -6.87
CA GLY A 32 -9.78 15.38 -6.08
C GLY A 32 -11.15 15.35 -6.75
N LYS A 33 -11.27 14.83 -7.98
CA LYS A 33 -12.58 14.67 -8.64
C LYS A 33 -13.26 13.42 -8.13
N THR A 34 -14.46 13.58 -7.58
CA THR A 34 -15.27 12.46 -7.10
C THR A 34 -15.65 11.55 -8.28
N PRO A 35 -15.38 10.23 -8.20
CA PRO A 35 -15.82 9.28 -9.22
C PRO A 35 -17.35 9.20 -9.29
N THR A 36 -17.90 8.84 -10.45
CA THR A 36 -19.33 8.54 -10.56
C THR A 36 -19.66 7.20 -9.90
N ASP A 37 -20.92 6.99 -9.54
CA ASP A 37 -21.37 5.73 -8.93
C ASP A 37 -21.07 4.51 -9.81
N GLU A 38 -21.15 4.66 -11.14
CA GLU A 38 -20.81 3.60 -12.10
C GLU A 38 -19.31 3.24 -12.05
N MET A 39 -18.43 4.24 -11.95
CA MET A 39 -16.99 4.01 -11.81
C MET A 39 -16.64 3.33 -10.49
N VAL A 40 -17.31 3.75 -9.40
CA VAL A 40 -17.12 3.11 -8.09
C VAL A 40 -17.56 1.66 -8.14
N LYS A 41 -18.73 1.39 -8.74
CA LYS A 41 -19.26 0.03 -8.90
C LYS A 41 -18.31 -0.86 -9.71
N ASP A 42 -17.84 -0.40 -10.87
CA ASP A 42 -16.88 -1.16 -11.69
C ASP A 42 -15.59 -1.47 -10.92
N LEU A 43 -15.04 -0.51 -10.18
CA LEU A 43 -13.85 -0.74 -9.37
C LEU A 43 -14.10 -1.74 -8.22
N SER A 44 -15.23 -1.62 -7.53
CA SER A 44 -15.64 -2.57 -6.48
C SER A 44 -15.80 -3.99 -7.03
N GLU A 45 -16.44 -4.15 -8.20
CA GLU A 45 -16.61 -5.46 -8.85
C GLU A 45 -15.26 -6.11 -9.21
N ARG A 46 -14.28 -5.31 -9.66
CA ARG A 46 -12.91 -5.80 -9.93
C ARG A 46 -12.21 -6.30 -8.68
N TYR A 47 -12.37 -5.61 -7.55
CA TYR A 47 -11.88 -6.07 -6.25
C TYR A 47 -12.58 -7.36 -5.83
N GLN A 48 -13.91 -7.42 -5.88
CA GLN A 48 -14.66 -8.64 -5.55
C GLN A 48 -14.24 -9.85 -6.42
N ALA A 49 -13.98 -9.63 -7.71
CA ALA A 49 -13.51 -10.68 -8.62
C ALA A 49 -12.15 -11.29 -8.23
N ILE A 50 -11.32 -10.57 -7.47
CA ILE A 50 -10.04 -11.08 -6.95
C ILE A 50 -10.11 -11.55 -5.49
N GLY A 51 -11.31 -11.72 -4.94
CA GLY A 51 -11.52 -12.21 -3.57
C GLY A 51 -11.79 -11.12 -2.53
N GLY A 52 -12.19 -9.91 -2.96
CA GLY A 52 -12.50 -8.78 -2.09
C GLY A 52 -11.43 -7.70 -2.17
N ILE A 53 -10.96 -7.19 -1.04
CA ILE A 53 -9.92 -6.15 -1.06
C ILE A 53 -8.58 -6.75 -1.54
N SER A 54 -7.82 -5.97 -2.31
CA SER A 54 -6.55 -6.44 -2.86
C SER A 54 -5.54 -6.82 -1.76
N PRO A 55 -4.82 -7.95 -1.92
CA PRO A 55 -3.78 -8.37 -0.99
C PRO A 55 -2.53 -7.47 -1.04
N LEU A 56 -2.47 -6.51 -1.97
CA LEU A 56 -1.30 -5.65 -2.19
C LEU A 56 -0.92 -4.83 -0.95
N ALA A 57 -1.89 -4.44 -0.12
CA ALA A 57 -1.60 -3.73 1.13
C ALA A 57 -0.75 -4.60 2.08
N GLN A 58 -1.17 -5.85 2.29
CA GLN A 58 -0.44 -6.81 3.10
C GLN A 58 0.94 -7.11 2.49
N ILE A 59 0.99 -7.35 1.18
CA ILE A 59 2.25 -7.67 0.49
C ILE A 59 3.25 -6.51 0.62
N THR A 60 2.80 -5.27 0.50
CA THR A 60 3.66 -4.08 0.62
C THR A 60 4.23 -3.95 2.03
N LEU A 61 3.42 -4.19 3.06
CA LEU A 61 3.87 -4.18 4.45
C LEU A 61 4.88 -5.31 4.73
N GLU A 62 4.63 -6.50 4.19
CA GLU A 62 5.57 -7.63 4.30
C GLU A 62 6.89 -7.36 3.58
N GLN A 63 6.85 -6.73 2.41
CA GLN A 63 8.05 -6.31 1.68
C GLN A 63 8.86 -5.30 2.48
N ALA A 64 8.21 -4.26 3.03
CA ALA A 64 8.88 -3.26 3.86
C ALA A 64 9.53 -3.92 5.10
N SER A 65 8.81 -4.81 5.78
CA SER A 65 9.34 -5.52 6.96
C SER A 65 10.51 -6.43 6.62
N LYS A 66 10.40 -7.22 5.54
CA LYS A 66 11.48 -8.12 5.11
C LYS A 66 12.72 -7.34 4.65
N LEU A 67 12.51 -6.19 3.99
CA LEU A 67 13.61 -5.31 3.59
C LEU A 67 14.33 -4.73 4.81
N GLU A 68 13.60 -4.23 5.80
CA GLU A 68 14.18 -3.76 7.07
C GLU A 68 15.02 -4.86 7.75
N GLN A 69 14.47 -6.08 7.86
CA GLN A 69 15.17 -7.22 8.46
C GLN A 69 16.44 -7.57 7.71
N ALA A 70 16.38 -7.65 6.37
CA ALA A 70 17.53 -7.97 5.54
C ALA A 70 18.64 -6.91 5.68
N LEU A 71 18.27 -5.62 5.66
CA LEU A 71 19.22 -4.53 5.85
C LEU A 71 19.86 -4.57 7.24
N ASN A 72 19.09 -4.80 8.29
CA ASN A 72 19.61 -4.90 9.67
C ASN A 72 20.53 -6.11 9.88
N GLN A 73 20.33 -7.21 9.14
CA GLN A 73 21.20 -8.40 9.16
C GLN A 73 22.55 -8.15 8.47
N GLN A 74 22.56 -7.38 7.39
CA GLN A 74 23.78 -7.06 6.63
C GLN A 74 24.54 -5.84 7.18
N GLN A 75 23.91 -5.03 8.04
CA GLN A 75 24.50 -3.80 8.56
C GLN A 75 25.46 -4.07 9.73
N GLU A 76 26.76 -3.91 9.48
CA GLU A 76 27.81 -4.07 10.50
C GLU A 76 28.35 -2.75 11.06
N GLU A 77 28.34 -1.68 10.25
CA GLU A 77 29.07 -0.44 10.55
C GLU A 77 28.22 0.78 10.83
N ILE A 78 27.07 0.91 10.14
CA ILE A 78 26.22 2.08 10.37
C ILE A 78 25.60 1.95 11.73
#